data_AF-A0A1V5C1I6-F1
#
_entry.id   AF-A0A1V5C1I6-F1
#
_cell.length_a   1.000
_cell.length_b   1.000
_cell.length_c   1.000
_cell.angle_alpha   90.00
_cell.angle_beta   90.00
_cell.angle_gamma   90.00
#
_symmetry.space_group_name_H-M   'P 1'
#
loop_
_entity.id
_entity.type
_entity.pdbx_description
1 polymer ?
#
loop_
_entity_poly.entity_id
_entity_poly.type
_entity_poly.pdbx_seq_one_letter_code
_entity_poly.pdbx_strand_id
1 'polypeptide(L)'
;MQETQTIAKGSWRGMKKNINVIVYYKASNGLGTQLRHAVEQIVPRNRVETYHTVSGLSGRLHRSVADSVVVLLALDKADLTDIAAIQNLLFDSRVLLVLPGHEDDILAIGHSLRPRFVSFRDYGFQDVSAVLGKMTSGNNALKRK
;
A
#
# COMPACT_ATOMS: atom_id res chain seq x y z
N MET A 1 44.52 18.36 33.30
CA MET A 1 43.09 18.67 33.60
C MET A 1 42.41 18.87 32.25
N GLN A 2 41.91 17.78 31.67
CA GLN A 2 40.47 17.48 31.44
C GLN A 2 39.81 18.50 30.50
N GLU A 3 39.68 18.18 29.21
CA GLU A 3 38.57 17.44 28.57
C GLU A 3 37.37 18.34 28.27
N THR A 4 37.05 18.49 26.99
CA THR A 4 35.69 18.26 26.48
C THR A 4 35.72 18.27 24.95
N GLN A 5 35.71 17.06 24.40
CA GLN A 5 35.27 16.82 23.04
C GLN A 5 33.78 17.18 22.96
N THR A 6 33.44 18.20 22.19
CA THR A 6 32.05 18.51 21.87
C THR A 6 31.55 17.46 20.88
N ILE A 7 30.89 16.45 21.43
CA ILE A 7 30.21 15.39 20.71
C ILE A 7 29.11 16.05 19.87
N ALA A 8 29.27 16.03 18.55
CA ALA A 8 28.22 16.44 17.62
C ALA A 8 26.96 15.63 17.91
N LYS A 9 25.90 16.32 18.34
CA LYS A 9 24.56 15.75 18.56
C LYS A 9 24.18 14.89 17.36
N GLY A 10 24.11 13.59 17.59
CA GLY A 10 23.70 12.60 16.60
C GLY A 10 22.39 13.01 15.96
N SER A 11 22.46 13.39 14.69
CA SER A 11 21.31 13.49 13.80
C SER A 11 20.84 12.06 13.50
N TRP A 12 20.07 11.47 14.41
CA TRP A 12 19.24 10.31 14.12
C TRP A 12 18.02 10.79 13.30
N ARG A 13 18.28 11.30 12.08
CA ARG A 13 17.24 11.48 11.07
C ARG A 13 16.79 10.09 10.65
N GLY A 14 15.52 9.78 10.91
CA GLY A 14 14.95 8.45 10.84
C GLY A 14 15.46 7.59 9.68
N MET A 15 15.99 6.42 10.02
CA MET A 15 16.18 5.34 9.06
C MET A 15 14.81 4.97 8.52
N LYS A 16 14.41 5.58 7.40
CA LYS A 16 13.24 5.16 6.64
C LYS A 16 13.46 3.69 6.30
N LYS A 17 12.61 2.81 6.84
CA LYS A 17 12.61 1.38 6.50
C LYS A 17 12.50 1.27 4.97
N ASN A 18 13.31 0.41 4.35
CA ASN A 18 13.25 0.19 2.90
C ASN A 18 12.03 -0.68 2.57
N ILE A 19 10.85 -0.04 2.52
CA ILE A 19 9.58 -0.69 2.18
C ILE A 19 9.32 -0.50 0.68
N ASN A 20 9.01 -1.60 0.00
CA ASN A 20 8.53 -1.60 -1.38
C ASN A 20 7.00 -1.53 -1.39
N VAL A 21 6.45 -0.92 -2.44
CA VAL A 21 5.00 -0.85 -2.65
C VAL A 21 4.67 -1.56 -3.96
N ILE A 22 3.80 -2.55 -3.88
CA ILE A 22 3.24 -3.25 -5.02
C ILE A 22 1.86 -2.67 -5.27
N VAL A 23 1.64 -2.12 -6.46
CA VAL A 23 0.38 -1.49 -6.84
C VAL A 23 -0.29 -2.31 -7.93
N TYR A 24 -1.58 -2.57 -7.77
CA TYR A 24 -2.42 -3.22 -8.77
C TYR A 24 -3.58 -2.34 -9.18
N TYR A 25 -3.81 -2.24 -10.49
CA TYR A 25 -5.04 -1.72 -11.09
C TYR A 25 -5.16 -2.18 -12.54
N LYS A 26 -6.38 -2.51 -13.00
CA LYS A 26 -6.63 -2.73 -14.44
C LYS A 26 -6.35 -1.44 -15.23
N ALA A 27 -5.64 -1.56 -16.35
CA ALA A 27 -5.32 -0.45 -17.25
C ALA A 27 -6.52 -0.05 -18.12
N SER A 28 -7.64 0.29 -17.47
CA SER A 28 -8.93 0.56 -18.11
C SER A 28 -9.41 2.00 -17.95
N ASN A 29 -8.83 2.77 -17.02
CA ASN A 29 -9.24 4.15 -16.76
C ASN A 29 -8.12 5.00 -16.12
N GLY A 30 -8.40 6.30 -15.95
CA GLY A 30 -7.48 7.25 -15.30
C GLY A 30 -7.33 7.07 -13.78
N LEU A 31 -8.21 6.31 -13.12
CA LEU A 31 -8.16 6.13 -11.65
C LEU A 31 -6.89 5.40 -11.22
N GLY A 32 -6.47 4.39 -11.99
CA GLY A 32 -5.21 3.68 -11.73
C GLY A 32 -3.99 4.59 -11.76
N THR A 33 -3.96 5.53 -12.71
CA THR A 33 -2.90 6.54 -12.80
C THR A 33 -2.93 7.52 -11.63
N GLN A 34 -4.12 7.96 -11.21
CA GLN A 34 -4.29 8.82 -10.04
C GLN A 34 -3.83 8.12 -8.75
N LEU A 35 -4.19 6.84 -8.57
CA LEU A 35 -3.71 6.03 -7.45
C LEU A 35 -2.19 5.91 -7.47
N ARG A 36 -1.59 5.61 -8.63
CA ARG A 36 -0.14 5.52 -8.79
C ARG A 36 0.55 6.82 -8.39
N HIS A 37 0.05 7.97 -8.83
CA HIS A 37 0.57 9.27 -8.43
C HIS A 37 0.46 9.51 -6.92
N ALA A 38 -0.67 9.16 -6.31
CA ALA A 38 -0.90 9.28 -4.87
C ALA A 38 0.08 8.43 -4.06
N VAL A 39 0.42 7.23 -4.53
CA VAL A 39 1.45 6.36 -3.94
C VAL A 39 2.85 6.98 -4.10
N GLU A 40 3.17 7.50 -5.28
CA GLU A 40 4.49 8.10 -5.58
C GLU A 40 4.79 9.37 -4.77
N GLN A 41 3.78 10.05 -4.22
CA GLN A 41 3.99 11.16 -3.27
C GLN A 41 4.59 10.70 -1.93
N ILE A 42 4.42 9.42 -1.59
CA ILE A 42 4.82 8.87 -0.29
C ILE A 42 6.11 8.05 -0.43
N VAL A 43 6.21 7.28 -1.51
CA VAL A 43 7.32 6.34 -1.75
C VAL A 43 7.99 6.67 -3.08
N PRO A 44 9.33 6.71 -3.14
CA PRO A 44 10.06 6.95 -4.39
C PRO A 44 9.65 5.98 -5.50
N ARG A 45 9.54 6.49 -6.74
CA ARG A 45 9.10 5.72 -7.91
C ARG A 45 9.88 4.42 -8.14
N ASN A 46 11.17 4.38 -7.82
CA ASN A 46 12.01 3.18 -7.96
C ASN A 46 11.70 2.05 -6.94
N ARG A 47 10.78 2.30 -6.00
CA ARG A 47 10.27 1.33 -5.02
C ARG A 47 8.79 1.01 -5.23
N VAL A 48 8.21 1.48 -6.32
CA VAL A 48 6.81 1.22 -6.70
C VAL A 48 6.81 0.26 -7.88
N GLU A 49 6.32 -0.95 -7.65
CA GLU A 49 6.07 -1.94 -8.69
C GLU A 49 4.59 -1.84 -9.09
N THR A 50 4.27 -1.83 -10.38
CA THR A 50 2.88 -1.70 -10.86
C THR A 50 2.50 -2.89 -11.74
N TYR A 51 1.33 -3.47 -11.47
CA TYR A 51 0.78 -4.60 -12.21
C TYR A 51 -0.64 -4.28 -12.70
N HIS A 52 -0.94 -4.70 -13.93
CA HIS A 52 -2.25 -4.48 -14.57
C HIS A 52 -3.08 -5.74 -14.76
N THR A 53 -2.51 -6.89 -14.40
CA THR A 53 -3.16 -8.20 -14.51
C THR A 53 -2.97 -8.97 -13.22
N VAL A 54 -3.99 -9.74 -12.83
CA VAL A 54 -3.91 -10.59 -11.64
C VAL A 54 -2.81 -11.64 -11.80
N SER A 55 -2.57 -12.14 -13.03
CA SER A 55 -1.46 -13.04 -13.34
C SER A 55 -0.08 -12.41 -13.10
N GLY A 56 0.11 -11.14 -13.50
CA GLY A 56 1.36 -10.42 -13.24
C GLY A 56 1.59 -10.18 -11.75
N LEU A 57 0.53 -9.76 -11.04
CA LEU A 57 0.54 -9.57 -9.60
C LEU A 57 0.85 -10.88 -8.87
N SER A 58 0.15 -11.97 -9.21
CA SER A 58 0.35 -13.28 -8.58
C SER A 58 1.78 -13.77 -8.79
N GLY A 59 2.34 -13.66 -10.00
CA GLY A 59 3.74 -14.01 -10.28
C GLY A 59 4.76 -13.21 -9.47
N ARG A 60 4.40 -12.01 -8.98
CA ARG A 60 5.22 -11.22 -8.05
C ARG A 60 5.03 -11.64 -6.60
N LEU A 61 3.80 -11.92 -6.18
CA LEU A 61 3.47 -12.33 -4.81
C LEU A 61 3.97 -13.73 -4.45
N HIS A 62 4.20 -14.61 -5.44
CA HIS A 62 4.88 -15.90 -5.21
C HIS A 62 6.35 -15.75 -4.81
N ARG A 63 6.97 -14.60 -5.08
CA ARG A 63 8.31 -14.27 -4.59
C ARG A 63 8.18 -13.64 -3.21
N SER A 64 9.24 -13.67 -2.41
CA SER A 64 9.22 -13.03 -1.09
C SER A 64 8.75 -11.57 -1.20
N VAL A 65 7.68 -11.26 -0.46
CA VAL A 65 7.09 -9.92 -0.29
C VAL A 65 7.38 -9.36 1.09
N ALA A 66 8.39 -9.90 1.78
CA ALA A 66 8.80 -9.45 3.11
C ALA A 66 8.93 -7.91 3.12
N ASP A 67 8.27 -7.28 4.09
CA ASP A 67 8.24 -5.82 4.27
C ASP A 67 7.65 -5.00 3.10
N SER A 68 6.80 -5.58 2.25
CA SER A 68 6.07 -4.85 1.20
C SER A 68 4.65 -4.45 1.63
N VAL A 69 4.18 -3.32 1.09
CA VAL A 69 2.76 -2.92 1.16
C VAL A 69 2.14 -3.18 -0.20
N VAL A 70 0.97 -3.84 -0.22
CA VAL A 70 0.23 -4.14 -1.44
C VAL A 70 -0.97 -3.21 -1.50
N VAL A 71 -1.06 -2.40 -2.55
CA VAL A 71 -2.15 -1.45 -2.79
C VAL A 71 -2.95 -1.95 -3.99
N LEU A 72 -4.22 -2.30 -3.76
CA LEU A 72 -5.09 -2.91 -4.76
C LEU A 72 -6.24 -1.95 -5.08
N LEU A 73 -6.45 -1.63 -6.35
CA LEU A 73 -7.65 -0.97 -6.84
C LEU A 73 -8.45 -1.94 -7.69
N ALA A 74 -9.60 -2.35 -7.16
CA ALA A 74 -10.56 -3.15 -7.92
C ALA A 74 -11.41 -2.20 -8.79
N LEU A 75 -11.56 -2.52 -10.09
CA LEU A 75 -12.33 -1.77 -11.09
C LEU A 75 -13.84 -2.05 -11.04
N ASP A 76 -14.24 -3.24 -10.66
CA ASP A 76 -15.63 -3.65 -10.55
C ASP A 76 -15.70 -4.94 -9.72
N LYS A 77 -16.90 -5.50 -9.58
CA LYS A 77 -17.10 -6.78 -8.86
C LYS A 77 -16.32 -7.93 -9.48
N ALA A 78 -16.25 -8.00 -10.81
CA ALA A 78 -15.57 -9.09 -11.51
C ALA A 78 -14.06 -9.01 -11.25
N ASP A 79 -13.50 -7.80 -11.32
CA ASP A 79 -12.11 -7.53 -10.97
C ASP A 79 -11.79 -7.84 -9.50
N LEU A 80 -12.67 -7.44 -8.58
CA LEU A 80 -12.52 -7.78 -7.17
C LEU A 80 -12.54 -9.31 -6.95
N THR A 81 -13.37 -10.03 -7.71
CA THR A 81 -13.43 -11.50 -7.67
C THR A 81 -12.14 -12.12 -8.23
N ASP A 82 -11.58 -11.57 -9.31
CA ASP A 82 -10.29 -12.01 -9.85
C ASP A 82 -9.17 -11.83 -8.80
N ILE A 83 -9.16 -10.70 -8.08
CA ILE A 83 -8.22 -10.45 -6.97
C ILE A 83 -8.46 -11.45 -5.82
N ALA A 84 -9.71 -11.74 -5.48
CA ALA A 84 -10.07 -12.70 -4.43
C ALA A 84 -9.57 -14.12 -4.74
N ALA A 85 -9.47 -14.50 -6.01
CA ALA A 85 -8.91 -15.79 -6.41
C ALA A 85 -7.46 -16.00 -5.97
N ILE A 86 -6.70 -14.92 -5.72
CA ILE A 86 -5.31 -14.97 -5.24
C ILE A 86 -5.18 -14.63 -3.75
N GLN A 87 -6.26 -14.64 -2.97
CA GLN A 87 -6.27 -14.26 -1.55
C GLN A 87 -5.21 -14.98 -0.71
N ASN A 88 -4.88 -16.24 -1.03
CA ASN A 88 -3.87 -17.02 -0.32
C ASN A 88 -2.47 -16.39 -0.42
N LEU A 89 -2.17 -15.70 -1.53
CA LEU A 89 -0.90 -15.01 -1.72
C LEU A 89 -0.85 -13.66 -0.98
N LEU A 90 -2.01 -13.12 -0.61
CA LEU A 90 -2.15 -11.85 0.09
C LEU A 90 -2.14 -11.99 1.61
N PHE A 91 -2.27 -13.21 2.15
CA PHE A 91 -2.48 -13.48 3.57
C PHE A 91 -1.44 -12.87 4.51
N ASP A 92 -0.16 -12.87 4.11
CA ASP A 92 0.95 -12.31 4.92
C ASP A 92 1.33 -10.86 4.52
N SER A 93 0.57 -10.26 3.59
CA SER A 93 0.86 -8.95 3.03
C SER A 93 0.13 -7.82 3.77
N ARG A 94 0.72 -6.62 3.76
CA ARG A 94 0.06 -5.40 4.25
C ARG A 94 -0.82 -4.85 3.14
N VAL A 95 -2.07 -5.27 3.08
CA VAL A 95 -2.99 -4.89 1.99
C VAL A 95 -3.73 -3.59 2.30
N LEU A 96 -3.64 -2.61 1.40
CA LEU A 96 -4.60 -1.51 1.24
C LEU A 96 -5.50 -1.86 0.06
N LEU A 97 -6.81 -1.87 0.28
CA LEU A 97 -7.79 -2.19 -0.75
C LEU A 97 -8.67 -0.97 -1.05
N VAL A 98 -8.82 -0.65 -2.33
CA VAL A 98 -9.76 0.35 -2.82
C VAL A 98 -10.88 -0.37 -3.57
N LEU A 99 -12.08 -0.33 -3.00
CA LEU A 99 -13.25 -1.02 -3.50
C LEU A 99 -13.99 -0.23 -4.59
N PRO A 100 -14.72 -0.94 -5.47
CA PRO A 100 -15.51 -0.33 -6.53
C PRO A 100 -16.79 0.36 -6.05
N GLY A 101 -17.30 -0.04 -4.87
CA GLY A 101 -18.59 0.39 -4.34
C GLY A 101 -18.82 -0.11 -2.91
N HIS A 102 -20.02 0.14 -2.40
CA HIS A 102 -20.42 -0.06 -1.00
C HIS A 102 -21.41 -1.20 -0.79
N GLU A 103 -21.72 -1.95 -1.84
CA GLU A 103 -22.68 -3.04 -1.82
C GLU A 103 -22.20 -4.18 -0.91
N ASP A 104 -23.13 -4.84 -0.21
CA ASP A 104 -22.79 -5.86 0.80
C ASP A 104 -21.96 -7.01 0.24
N ASP A 105 -22.20 -7.40 -1.02
CA ASP A 105 -21.42 -8.43 -1.72
C ASP A 105 -20.00 -7.96 -2.05
N ILE A 106 -19.81 -6.70 -2.45
CA ILE A 106 -18.50 -6.07 -2.63
C ILE A 106 -17.74 -6.00 -1.32
N LEU A 107 -18.40 -5.57 -0.24
CA LEU A 107 -17.80 -5.51 1.10
C LEU A 107 -17.41 -6.89 1.60
N ALA A 108 -18.26 -7.90 1.42
CA ALA A 108 -17.98 -9.27 1.84
C ALA A 108 -16.72 -9.83 1.14
N ILE A 109 -16.62 -9.68 -0.18
CA ILE A 109 -15.43 -10.11 -0.95
C ILE A 109 -14.22 -9.28 -0.54
N GLY A 110 -14.39 -7.96 -0.40
CA GLY A 110 -13.31 -7.06 0.01
C GLY A 110 -12.71 -7.40 1.36
N HIS A 111 -13.55 -7.74 2.35
CA HIS A 111 -13.10 -8.13 3.69
C HIS A 111 -12.52 -9.55 3.73
N SER A 112 -12.88 -10.46 2.81
CA SER A 112 -12.27 -11.80 2.74
C SER A 112 -10.78 -11.74 2.41
N LEU A 113 -10.33 -10.68 1.70
CA LEU A 113 -8.93 -10.38 1.41
C LEU A 113 -8.11 -9.94 2.64
N ARG A 114 -8.76 -9.77 3.80
CA ARG A 114 -8.16 -9.30 5.06
C ARG A 114 -7.31 -8.01 4.92
N PRO A 115 -7.84 -6.96 4.27
CA PRO A 115 -7.13 -5.70 4.12
C PRO A 115 -6.87 -5.06 5.49
N ARG A 116 -5.72 -4.37 5.62
CA ARG A 116 -5.42 -3.53 6.78
C ARG A 116 -6.17 -2.19 6.73
N PHE A 117 -6.58 -1.77 5.53
CA PHE A 117 -7.37 -0.57 5.32
C PHE A 117 -8.17 -0.71 4.03
N VAL A 118 -9.42 -0.26 4.08
CA VAL A 118 -10.35 -0.25 2.95
C VAL A 118 -10.72 1.20 2.67
N SER A 119 -10.64 1.58 1.39
CA SER A 119 -11.19 2.82 0.85
C SER A 119 -12.12 2.50 -0.31
N PHE A 120 -12.75 3.52 -0.85
CA PHE A 120 -13.67 3.44 -1.98
C PHE A 120 -13.19 4.43 -3.04
N ARG A 121 -13.30 4.06 -4.31
CA ARG A 121 -12.81 4.90 -5.42
C ARG A 121 -13.40 6.30 -5.43
N ASP A 122 -14.63 6.45 -4.95
CA ASP A 122 -15.41 7.69 -5.00
C ASP A 122 -14.84 8.75 -4.05
N TYR A 123 -14.06 8.34 -3.05
CA TYR A 123 -13.43 9.22 -2.07
C TYR A 123 -12.04 9.72 -2.50
N GLY A 124 -11.57 9.31 -3.68
CA GLY A 124 -10.21 9.61 -4.14
C GLY A 124 -9.14 8.80 -3.39
N PHE A 125 -7.90 9.30 -3.39
CA PHE A 125 -6.72 8.55 -2.94
C PHE A 125 -5.91 9.23 -1.83
N GLN A 126 -6.40 10.35 -1.27
CA GLN A 126 -5.73 11.05 -0.18
C GLN A 126 -5.57 10.16 1.06
N ASP A 127 -6.63 9.40 1.41
CA ASP A 127 -6.59 8.47 2.54
C ASP A 127 -5.63 7.32 2.30
N VAL A 128 -5.54 6.83 1.06
CA VAL A 128 -4.57 5.80 0.66
C VAL A 128 -3.16 6.31 0.90
N SER A 129 -2.82 7.53 0.45
CA SER A 129 -1.52 8.15 0.70
C SER A 129 -1.24 8.33 2.19
N ALA A 130 -2.22 8.80 2.97
CA ALA A 130 -2.05 9.03 4.40
C ALA A 130 -1.78 7.72 5.16
N VAL A 131 -2.54 6.66 4.87
CA VAL A 131 -2.37 5.34 5.48
C VAL A 131 -1.07 4.68 5.01
N LEU A 132 -0.73 4.78 3.72
CA LEU A 132 0.54 4.30 3.19
C LEU A 132 1.72 5.00 3.89
N GLY A 133 1.63 6.31 4.12
CA GLY A 133 2.62 7.07 4.87
C GLY A 133 2.83 6.53 6.28
N LYS A 134 1.74 6.20 6.99
CA LYS A 134 1.79 5.58 8.32
C LYS A 134 2.44 4.19 8.29
N MET A 135 2.11 3.36 7.30
CA MET A 135 2.66 2.02 7.15
C MET A 135 4.15 2.01 6.78
N THR A 136 4.61 3.03 6.06
CA THR A 136 5.99 3.15 5.57
C THR A 136 6.92 3.88 6.55
N SER A 137 6.38 4.72 7.43
CA SER A 137 7.18 5.58 8.31
C SER A 137 7.69 4.89 9.59
N GLY A 138 7.50 3.58 9.75
CA GLY A 138 8.05 2.84 10.90
C GLY A 138 7.57 3.40 12.23
N ASN A 139 6.26 3.25 12.52
CA ASN A 139 5.58 3.52 13.80
C ASN A 139 6.39 4.25 14.89
N ASN A 140 6.47 5.59 14.83
CA ASN A 140 6.66 6.42 16.02
C ASN A 140 6.22 7.89 15.78
N ALA A 141 4.92 8.18 15.81
CA ALA A 141 4.39 9.54 16.01
C ALA A 141 2.88 9.54 16.30
N LEU A 142 2.46 8.87 17.36
CA LEU A 142 1.29 9.34 18.12
C LEU A 142 1.80 10.37 19.14
N LYS A 143 2.26 11.53 18.66
CA LYS A 143 2.17 12.75 19.48
C LYS A 143 0.81 13.36 19.18
N ARG A 144 -0.21 12.86 19.87
CA ARG A 144 -1.45 13.62 20.06
C ARG A 144 -1.08 14.84 20.90
N LYS A 145 -1.49 15.99 20.39
CA LYS A 145 -1.28 17.31 20.96
C LYS A 145 -2.10 17.47 22.23
#